data_AF-R5E4K2-F1
#
_entry.id   AF-R5E4K2-F1
#
_cell.length_a   1.000
_cell.length_b   1.000
_cell.length_c   1.000
_cell.angle_alpha   90.00
_cell.angle_beta   90.00
_cell.angle_gamma   90.00
#
_symmetry.space_group_name_H-M   'P 1'
#
loop_
_entity.id
_entity.type
_entity.pdbx_description
1 polymer ?
#
loop_
_entity_poly.entity_id
_entity_poly.type
_entity_poly.pdbx_seq_one_letter_code
_entity_poly.pdbx_strand_id
1 'polypeptide(L)' 'MNDFLLILQMKQGNEKAFDKFVRKYYAEILSYCRYHCLDQAEAEDLTQETFLRFMENIASYQHIGNPKYFDGSAYVSCLS' A
#
# COMPACT_ATOMS: atom_id res chain seq x y z
N MET A 1 -4.77 -15.05 -3.89
CA MET A 1 -5.50 -13.92 -4.52
C MET A 1 -4.54 -13.27 -5.50
N ASN A 2 -4.96 -12.98 -6.72
CA ASN A 2 -4.12 -12.25 -7.67
C ASN A 2 -4.16 -10.75 -7.33
N ASP A 3 -3.01 -10.14 -7.07
CA ASP A 3 -2.91 -8.74 -6.67
C ASP A 3 -3.41 -7.79 -7.77
N PHE A 4 -3.26 -8.19 -9.02
CA PHE A 4 -3.83 -7.48 -10.16
C PHE A 4 -5.36 -7.40 -10.07
N LEU A 5 -6.03 -8.52 -9.74
CA LEU A 5 -7.48 -8.53 -9.57
C LEU A 5 -7.92 -7.71 -8.35
N LEU A 6 -7.13 -7.73 -7.28
CA LEU A 6 -7.40 -6.95 -6.08
C LEU A 6 -7.34 -5.44 -6.38
N ILE A 7 -6.30 -4.99 -7.10
CA ILE A 7 -6.14 -3.60 -7.55
C ILE A 7 -7.29 -3.19 -8.48
N LEU A 8 -7.69 -4.05 -9.43
CA LEU A 8 -8.83 -3.75 -10.31
C LEU A 8 -10.14 -3.58 -9.53
N GLN A 9 -10.38 -4.41 -8.52
CA GLN A 9 -11.56 -4.29 -7.66
C GLN A 9 -11.50 -3.02 -6.81
N MET A 10 -10.33 -2.66 -6.28
CA MET A 10 -10.12 -1.43 -5.51
C MET A 10 -10.40 -0.18 -6.38
N LYS A 11 -9.94 -0.17 -7.64
CA LYS A 11 -10.26 0.90 -8.60
C LYS A 11 -11.75 1.07 -8.89
N GLN A 12 -12.54 0.00 -8.72
CA GLN A 12 -14.00 0.04 -8.86
C GLN A 12 -14.71 0.48 -7.56
N GLY A 13 -13.96 0.86 -6.52
CA GLY A 13 -14.52 1.25 -5.22
C GLY A 13 -14.92 0.08 -4.33
N ASN A 14 -14.41 -1.13 -4.58
CA ASN A 14 -14.76 -2.30 -3.76
C ASN A 14 -14.04 -2.29 -2.40
N GLU A 15 -14.72 -1.81 -1.36
CA GLU A 15 -14.23 -1.76 0.03
C GLU A 15 -13.71 -3.09 0.56
N LYS A 16 -14.30 -4.22 0.16
CA LYS A 16 -13.82 -5.56 0.59
C LYS A 16 -12.48 -5.91 -0.06
N ALA A 17 -12.17 -5.36 -1.23
CA ALA A 17 -10.87 -5.51 -1.85
C ALA A 17 -9.83 -4.63 -1.12
N PHE A 18 -10.21 -3.43 -0.66
CA PHE A 18 -9.35 -2.59 0.19
C PHE A 18 -9.02 -3.27 1.52
N ASP A 19 -9.99 -3.80 2.27
CA ASP A 19 -9.73 -4.50 3.54
C ASP A 19 -8.77 -5.70 3.35
N LYS A 20 -8.98 -6.48 2.28
CA LYS A 20 -8.09 -7.60 1.94
C LYS A 20 -6.68 -7.14 1.57
N PHE A 21 -6.55 -6.03 0.86
CA PHE A 21 -5.25 -5.45 0.51
C PHE A 21 -4.52 -4.99 1.78
N VAL A 22 -5.19 -4.21 2.63
CA VAL A 22 -4.62 -3.73 3.90
C VAL A 22 -4.17 -4.92 4.74
N ARG A 23 -5.03 -5.89 5.02
CA ARG A 23 -4.67 -7.08 5.83
C ARG A 23 -3.49 -7.85 5.27
N LYS A 24 -3.36 -7.92 3.94
CA LYS A 24 -2.27 -8.63 3.27
C LYS A 24 -0.93 -7.92 3.45
N TYR A 25 -0.90 -6.59 3.33
CA TYR A 25 0.35 -5.81 3.28
C TYR A 25 0.69 -5.07 4.57
N TYR A 26 -0.24 -4.96 5.53
CA TYR A 26 -0.06 -4.15 6.73
C TYR A 26 1.17 -4.56 7.54
N ALA A 27 1.38 -5.85 7.77
CA ALA A 27 2.53 -6.34 8.53
C ALA A 27 3.87 -6.06 7.83
N GLU A 28 3.90 -6.13 6.50
CA GLU A 28 5.10 -5.86 5.69
C GLU A 28 5.46 -4.37 5.73
N ILE A 29 4.47 -3.49 5.51
CA ILE A 29 4.66 -2.04 5.54
C ILE A 29 5.01 -1.57 6.96
N LEU A 30 4.33 -2.09 7.99
CA LEU A 30 4.66 -1.75 9.37
C LEU A 30 6.07 -2.19 9.76
N SER A 31 6.51 -3.37 9.29
CA SER A 31 7.89 -3.82 9.53
C SER A 31 8.91 -2.90 8.88
N TYR A 32 8.61 -2.40 7.68
CA TYR A 32 9.43 -1.41 6.99
C TYR A 32 9.48 -0.08 7.76
N CYS A 33 8.33 0.46 8.17
CA CYS A 33 8.28 1.69 8.97
C CYS A 33 9.03 1.53 10.31
N ARG A 34 8.87 0.40 11.00
CA ARG A 34 9.60 0.11 12.25
C ARG A 34 11.11 -0.05 12.07
N TYR A 35 11.57 -0.42 10.87
CA TYR A 35 13.00 -0.47 10.57
C TYR A 35 13.58 0.93 10.38
N HIS A 36 12.78 1.88 9.91
CA HIS A 36 13.21 3.24 9.60
C HIS A 36 12.86 4.28 10.69
N CYS A 37 11.97 3.96 11.62
CA CYS A 37 11.55 4.80 12.74
C CYS A 37 11.97 4.18 14.07
N LEU A 38 12.39 5.01 15.03
CA LEU A 38 12.71 4.58 16.39
C LEU A 38 11.46 4.46 17.27
N ASP A 39 10.41 5.19 16.92
CA ASP A 39 9.14 5.22 17.65
C ASP A 39 8.10 4.30 16.99
N GLN A 40 7.46 3.45 17.81
CA GLN A 40 6.48 2.48 17.32
C GLN A 40 5.18 3.16 16.88
N ALA A 41 4.73 4.20 17.58
CA ALA A 41 3.52 4.94 17.23
C ALA A 41 3.72 5.70 15.92
N GLU A 42 4.90 6.31 15.73
CA GLU A 42 5.27 6.96 14.47
C GLU A 42 5.25 5.96 13.30
N ALA A 43 5.76 4.74 13.50
CA ALA A 43 5.72 3.70 12.48
C ALA A 43 4.29 3.25 12.13
N GLU A 44 3.41 3.16 13.12
CA GLU A 44 2.00 2.82 12.92
C GLU A 44 1.24 3.92 12.18
N ASP A 45 1.49 5.19 12.51
CA ASP A 45 0.92 6.36 11.85
C ASP A 45 1.37 6.45 10.38
N LEU A 46 2.67 6.28 10.10
CA LEU A 46 3.21 6.26 8.74
C LEU A 46 2.63 5.10 7.92
N THR A 47 2.44 3.94 8.55
CA THR A 47 1.80 2.79 7.89
C THR A 47 0.37 3.15 7.46
N GLN A 48 -0.40 3.78 8.34
CA GLN A 48 -1.77 4.22 8.02
C GLN A 48 -1.79 5.26 6.91
N GLU A 49 -0.94 6.29 6.99
CA GLU A 49 -0.84 7.34 5.98
C GLU A 49 -0.48 6.77 4.61
N THR A 50 0.42 5.78 4.56
CA THR A 50 0.79 5.08 3.32
C THR A 50 -0.44 4.46 2.64
N PHE A 51 -1.29 3.76 3.40
CA PHE A 51 -2.50 3.17 2.84
C PHE A 51 -3.52 4.23 2.40
N LEU A 52 -3.68 5.32 3.16
CA LEU A 52 -4.57 6.43 2.79
C LEU A 52 -4.15 7.07 1.46
N ARG A 53 -2.88 7.44 1.33
CA ARG A 53 -2.32 8.02 0.09
C ARG A 53 -2.47 7.04 -1.08
N PHE A 54 -2.27 5.75 -0.85
CA PHE A 54 -2.48 4.73 -1.88
C PHE A 54 -3.94 4.69 -2.35
N MET A 55 -4.90 4.74 -1.43
CA MET A 55 -6.34 4.75 -1.76
C MET A 55 -6.75 6.01 -2.52
N GLU A 56 -6.21 7.17 -2.17
CA GLU A 56 -6.45 8.43 -2.89
C GLU A 56 -5.92 8.39 -4.33
N ASN A 57 -4.77 7.74 -4.54
CA ASN A 57 -4.11 7.68 -5.84
C ASN A 57 -4.44 6.41 -6.65
N ILE A 58 -5.24 5.48 -6.11
CA ILE A 58 -5.52 4.20 -6.77
C ILE A 58 -6.23 4.38 -8.12
N ALA A 59 -7.02 5.45 -8.26
CA ALA A 59 -7.74 5.77 -9.49
C ALA A 59 -6.79 6.17 -10.64
N SER A 60 -5.72 6.89 -10.32
CA SER A 60 -4.68 7.32 -11.28
C SER A 60 -3.56 6.31 -11.45
N TYR A 61 -3.47 5.30 -10.57
CA TYR A 61 -2.45 4.25 -10.61
C TYR A 61 -2.44 3.52 -11.97
N GLN A 62 -1.38 3.67 -12.76
CA GLN A 62 -1.15 2.89 -13.97
C GLN A 62 -0.22 1.73 -13.61
N HIS A 63 -0.63 0.49 -13.89
CA HIS A 63 0.24 -0.68 -13.67
C HIS A 63 1.27 -0.73 -14.81
N ILE A 64 2.37 0.00 -14.67
CA ILE A 64 3.45 0.07 -15.68
C ILE A 64 4.54 -0.94 -15.30
N GLY A 65 4.49 -2.16 -15.84
CA GLY A 65 5.57 -3.16 -15.68
C GLY A 65 5.13 -4.57 -15.28
N ASN A 66 6.08 -5.52 -15.32
CA ASN A 66 5.93 -6.94 -14.95
C ASN A 66 5.20 -7.09 -13.59
N PRO A 67 4.25 -8.02 -13.39
CA PRO A 67 3.47 -8.15 -12.14
C PRO A 67 4.28 -8.46 -10.86
N LYS A 68 5.61 -8.58 -10.95
CA LYS A 68 6.54 -8.61 -9.82
C LYS A 68 7.01 -7.22 -9.36
N TYR A 69 6.79 -6.19 -10.17
CA TYR A 69 7.02 -4.79 -9.85
C TYR A 69 5.67 -4.15 -9.57
N PHE A 70 5.02 -4.57 -8.48
CA PHE A 70 4.32 -3.60 -7.65
C PHE A 70 5.42 -2.69 -7.11
N ASP A 71 5.87 -1.77 -7.97
CA ASP A 71 7.12 -1.04 -7.80
C ASP A 71 7.03 -0.28 -6.48
N GLY A 72 8.15 -0.34 -5.77
CA GLY A 72 8.48 0.44 -4.59
C GLY A 72 8.05 1.90 -4.65
N SER A 73 7.61 2.47 -5.76
CA SER A 73 6.96 3.79 -5.86
C SER A 73 5.94 4.12 -4.75
N ALA A 74 5.08 3.19 -4.31
CA ALA A 74 4.22 3.41 -3.14
C ALA A 74 4.99 3.34 -1.80
N TYR A 75 6.04 2.51 -1.74
CA TYR A 75 6.96 2.36 -0.61
C TYR A 75 7.96 3.54 -0.48
N VAL A 76 8.34 4.18 -1.58
CA VAL A 76 9.39 5.21 -1.71
C VAL A 76 8.80 6.62 -1.64
N SER A 77 7.52 6.81 -1.98
CA SER A 77 6.81 8.08 -1.74
C SER A 77 6.73 8.49 -0.26
N CYS A 78 7.09 7.60 0.68
CA CYS A 78 7.13 7.89 2.11
C CYS A 78 8.51 8.38 2.60
N LEU A 79 9.54 8.39 1.75
CA LEU A 79 10.91 8.83 2.11
C LEU A 79 11.45 9.97 1.23
N SER A 80 10.60 10.63 0.42
CA SER A 80 10.98 11.79 -0.39
C SER A 80 9.98 12.92 -0.26
#